data_AF-A0A2D6SRX1-F1
#
_entry.id   AF-A0A2D6SRX1-F1
#
_cell.length_a   1.000
_cell.length_b   1.000
_cell.length_c   1.000
_cell.angle_alpha   90.00
_cell.angle_beta   90.00
_cell.angle_gamma   90.00
#
_symmetry.space_group_name_H-M   'P 1'
#
loop_
_entity.id
_entity.type
_entity.pdbx_description
1 polymer ?
#
loop_
_entity_poly.entity_id
_entity_poly.type
_entity_poly.pdbx_seq_one_letter_code
_entity_poly.pdbx_strand_id
1 'polypeptide(L)'
;DDEARVALAFELALGRPPSDTERVGALQLIHQTAQRKAEDRAGAGDPADENAAARTPPPDPRQAGWAALCRALVVTAEFRYLADIE
;
A
#
# COMPACT_ATOMS: atom_id res chain seq x y z
N ASP A 1 15.10 1.69 5.18
CA ASP A 1 14.54 2.96 4.73
C ASP A 1 13.34 2.69 3.84
N ASP A 2 12.26 3.47 3.96
CA ASP A 2 11.08 3.34 3.10
C ASP A 2 11.35 3.89 1.69
N GLU A 3 12.26 4.87 1.53
CA GLU A 3 12.65 5.39 0.21
C GLU A 3 13.28 4.31 -0.69
N ALA A 4 14.27 3.59 -0.15
CA ALA A 4 14.93 2.51 -0.88
C ALA A 4 13.96 1.37 -1.24
N ARG A 5 12.95 1.13 -0.39
CA ARG A 5 11.92 0.11 -0.64
C ARG A 5 10.92 0.56 -1.71
N VAL A 6 10.59 1.86 -1.76
CA VAL A 6 9.76 2.43 -2.84
C VAL A 6 10.49 2.30 -4.17
N ALA A 7 11.78 2.63 -4.22
CA ALA A 7 12.58 2.47 -5.44
C ALA A 7 12.56 1.03 -5.94
N LEU A 8 12.85 0.06 -5.06
CA LEU A 8 12.81 -1.36 -5.40
C LEU A 8 11.42 -1.82 -5.86
N ALA A 9 10.34 -1.36 -5.22
CA ALA A 9 8.98 -1.73 -5.61
C ALA A 9 8.62 -1.25 -7.02
N PHE A 10 9.04 -0.04 -7.40
CA PHE A 10 8.87 0.49 -8.74
C PHE A 10 9.71 -0.26 -9.77
N GLU A 11 10.95 -0.63 -9.45
CA GLU A 11 11.79 -1.44 -10.34
C GLU A 11 11.17 -2.82 -10.59
N LEU A 12 10.65 -3.47 -9.54
CA LEU A 12 10.02 -4.79 -9.67
C LEU A 12 8.69 -4.75 -10.44
N ALA A 13 7.88 -3.72 -10.23
CA ALA A 13 6.55 -3.64 -10.83
C ALA A 13 6.54 -3.01 -12.23
N LEU A 14 7.39 -2.01 -12.47
CA LEU A 14 7.38 -1.18 -13.68
C LEU A 14 8.70 -1.23 -14.46
N GLY A 15 9.72 -1.94 -13.98
CA GLY A 15 11.02 -2.07 -14.65
C GLY A 15 11.86 -0.79 -14.67
N ARG A 16 11.50 0.23 -13.87
CA ARG A 16 12.21 1.52 -13.81
C ARG A 16 12.19 2.11 -12.41
N PRO A 17 13.14 3.00 -12.07
CA PRO A 17 13.05 3.77 -10.84
C PRO A 17 11.87 4.75 -10.88
N PRO A 18 11.33 5.14 -9.70
CA PRO A 18 10.33 6.19 -9.59
C PRO A 18 10.96 7.55 -9.92
N SER A 19 10.18 8.44 -10.53
CA SER A 19 10.48 9.88 -10.56
C SER A 19 10.33 10.50 -9.17
N ASP A 20 10.81 11.74 -9.00
CA ASP A 20 10.70 12.47 -7.72
C ASP A 20 9.25 12.61 -7.27
N THR A 21 8.35 12.98 -8.19
CA THR A 21 6.91 13.13 -7.89
C THR A 21 6.28 11.79 -7.50
N GLU A 22 6.62 10.70 -8.18
CA GLU A 22 6.11 9.37 -7.87
C GLU A 22 6.60 8.85 -6.52
N ARG A 23 7.88 9.10 -6.20
CA ARG A 23 8.46 8.75 -4.91
C ARG A 23 7.78 9.50 -3.78
N VAL A 24 7.60 10.82 -3.91
CA VAL A 24 6.89 11.63 -2.91
C VAL A 24 5.45 11.14 -2.75
N GLY A 25 4.75 10.89 -3.85
CA GLY A 25 3.38 10.38 -3.83
C GLY A 25 3.26 8.99 -3.18
N ALA A 26 4.20 8.08 -3.46
CA ALA A 26 4.23 6.74 -2.88
C ALA A 26 4.45 6.77 -1.36
N LEU A 27 5.38 7.61 -0.88
CA LEU A 27 5.64 7.78 0.55
C LEU A 27 4.42 8.39 1.26
N GLN A 28 3.80 9.41 0.66
CA GLN A 28 2.57 10.01 1.19
C GLN A 28 1.44 8.99 1.25
N LEU A 29 1.25 8.18 0.21
CA LEU A 29 0.23 7.13 0.18
C LEU A 29 0.43 6.10 1.29
N ILE A 30 1.67 5.60 1.47
CA ILE A 30 2.01 4.64 2.53
C ILE A 30 1.67 5.25 3.89
N HIS A 31 2.11 6.48 4.14
CA HIS A 31 1.93 7.14 5.42
C HIS A 31 0.46 7.43 5.74
N GLN A 32 -0.28 8.04 4.82
CA GLN A 32 -1.69 8.39 5.00
C GLN A 32 -2.57 7.16 5.19
N THR A 33 -2.31 6.09 4.44
CA THR A 33 -3.06 4.84 4.58
C THR A 33 -2.77 4.17 5.92
N ALA A 34 -1.51 4.17 6.36
CA ALA A 34 -1.14 3.65 7.68
C ALA A 34 -1.78 4.45 8.82
N GLN A 35 -1.78 5.79 8.73
CA GLN A 35 -2.42 6.66 9.71
C GLN A 35 -3.93 6.39 9.80
N ARG A 36 -4.63 6.39 8.66
CA ARG A 36 -6.08 6.12 8.62
C ARG A 36 -6.42 4.77 9.23
N LYS A 37 -5.64 3.73 8.93
CA LYS A 37 -5.86 2.40 9.52
C LYS A 37 -5.57 2.33 11.02
N ALA A 38 -4.64 3.13 11.51
CA ALA A 38 -4.39 3.24 12.94
C ALA A 38 -5.55 3.97 13.65
N GLU A 39 -6.10 5.02 13.04
CA GLU A 39 -7.25 5.78 13.54
C GLU A 39 -8.54 4.95 13.57
N ASP A 40 -8.84 4.21 12.49
CA ASP A 40 -9.97 3.28 12.42
C ASP A 40 -9.93 2.25 13.56
N ARG A 41 -8.72 1.75 13.88
CA ARG A 41 -8.51 0.79 14.97
C ARG A 41 -8.68 1.43 16.34
N ALA A 42 -8.29 2.69 16.51
CA ALA A 42 -8.47 3.43 17.76
C ALA A 42 -9.94 3.80 18.00
N GLY A 43 -10.73 3.99 16.94
CA GLY A 43 -12.17 4.25 17.00
C GLY A 43 -13.05 3.00 17.17
N ALA A 44 -12.56 1.81 16.81
CA ALA A 44 -13.29 0.54 16.88
C ALA A 44 -13.33 -0.09 18.28
N GLY A 45 -13.57 0.72 19.32
CA GLY A 45 -13.81 0.26 20.68
C GLY A 45 -15.26 -0.19 20.88
N ASP A 46 -15.60 -1.42 20.47
CA ASP A 46 -16.85 -2.10 20.88
C ASP A 46 -16.56 -3.59 21.13
N PRO A 47 -16.78 -4.14 22.35
CA PRO A 47 -16.30 -5.48 22.75
C PRO A 47 -17.17 -6.66 22.26
N ALA A 48 -18.05 -6.47 21.27
CA ALA A 48 -19.10 -7.45 20.97
C ALA A 48 -18.74 -8.57 19.96
N ASP A 49 -17.51 -8.62 19.43
CA ASP A 49 -17.16 -9.56 18.34
C ASP A 49 -15.97 -10.50 18.67
N GLU A 50 -16.01 -11.08 19.88
CA GLU A 50 -15.02 -12.07 20.35
C GLU A 50 -14.99 -13.37 19.52
N ASN A 51 -16.00 -13.65 18.68
CA ASN A 51 -16.10 -14.92 17.96
C ASN A 51 -15.74 -14.86 16.46
N ALA A 52 -15.65 -13.68 15.82
CA ALA A 52 -15.21 -13.58 14.42
C ALA A 52 -13.70 -13.32 14.26
N ALA A 53 -13.03 -12.76 15.27
CA ALA A 53 -11.63 -12.30 15.19
C ALA A 53 -10.55 -13.39 15.36
N ALA A 54 -10.93 -14.64 15.62
CA ALA A 54 -10.02 -15.68 16.14
C ALA A 54 -9.01 -16.29 15.14
N ARG A 55 -8.81 -15.76 13.92
CA ARG A 55 -7.86 -16.39 12.96
C ARG A 55 -6.89 -15.49 12.22
N THR A 56 -6.98 -14.16 12.33
CA THR A 56 -6.00 -13.30 11.68
C THR A 56 -5.71 -12.10 12.59
N PRO A 57 -4.45 -11.89 13.03
CA PRO A 57 -4.11 -10.66 13.73
C PRO A 57 -4.48 -9.47 12.82
N PRO A 58 -5.04 -8.37 13.38
CA PRO A 58 -5.38 -7.20 12.59
C PRO A 58 -4.12 -6.73 11.85
N PRO A 59 -4.21 -6.45 10.54
CA PRO A 59 -3.04 -6.11 9.73
C PRO A 59 -2.35 -4.89 10.33
N ASP A 60 -1.02 -4.97 10.45
CA ASP A 60 -0.19 -3.83 10.87
C ASP A 60 -0.53 -2.63 9.97
N PRO A 61 -0.86 -1.45 10.53
CA PRO A 61 -1.18 -0.26 9.74
C PRO A 61 -0.10 0.06 8.70
N ARG A 62 1.16 -0.21 9.01
CA ARG A 62 2.26 -0.06 8.05
C ARG A 62 2.15 -1.03 6.87
N GLN A 63 1.76 -2.28 7.11
CA GLN A 63 1.52 -3.25 6.04
C GLN A 63 0.35 -2.81 5.15
N ALA A 64 -0.69 -2.20 5.71
CA ALA A 64 -1.81 -1.68 4.93
C ALA A 64 -1.37 -0.55 3.95
N GLY A 65 -0.46 0.34 4.38
CA GLY A 65 0.12 1.34 3.50
C GLY A 65 0.92 0.75 2.35
N TRP A 66 1.75 -0.25 2.62
CA TRP A 66 2.50 -0.97 1.58
C TRP A 66 1.58 -1.75 0.63
N ALA A 67 0.53 -2.38 1.16
CA ALA A 67 -0.45 -3.09 0.33
C ALA A 67 -1.17 -2.14 -0.64
N ALA A 68 -1.49 -0.91 -0.19
CA ALA A 68 -2.07 0.11 -1.05
C ALA A 68 -1.12 0.52 -2.19
N LEU A 69 0.17 0.72 -1.89
CA LEU A 69 1.16 1.01 -2.93
C LEU A 69 1.29 -0.15 -3.93
N CYS A 70 1.43 -1.40 -3.47
CA CYS A 70 1.53 -2.55 -4.35
C CYS A 70 0.30 -2.67 -5.26
N ARG A 71 -0.90 -2.45 -4.73
CA ARG A 71 -2.13 -2.44 -5.53
C ARG A 71 -2.11 -1.34 -6.59
N ALA A 72 -1.66 -0.13 -6.25
CA ALA A 72 -1.54 0.97 -7.19
C ALA A 72 -0.53 0.66 -8.31
N LEU A 73 0.59 0.00 -7.98
CA LEU A 73 1.59 -0.42 -8.95
C LEU A 73 1.08 -1.51 -9.90
N VAL A 74 0.37 -2.52 -9.38
CA VAL A 74 -0.25 -3.56 -10.22
C VAL A 74 -1.27 -2.96 -11.17
N VAL A 75 -2.17 -2.10 -10.67
CA VAL A 75 -3.19 -1.45 -11.52
C VAL A 75 -2.54 -0.60 -12.61
N THR A 76 -1.47 0.15 -12.30
CA THR A 76 -0.79 0.96 -13.31
C THR A 76 0.01 0.12 -14.31
N ALA A 77 0.55 -1.03 -13.90
CA ALA A 77 1.22 -1.97 -14.79
C ALA A 77 0.24 -2.63 -15.79
N GLU A 78 -0.98 -2.96 -15.36
CA GLU A 78 -2.00 -3.59 -16.21
C GLU A 78 -2.39 -2.75 -17.44
N PHE A 79 -2.38 -1.42 -17.33
CA PHE A 79 -2.66 -0.54 -18.48
C PHE A 79 -1.49 -0.43 -19.46
N ARG A 80 -0.26 -0.73 -19.02
CA ARG A 80 0.91 -0.69 -19.91
C ARG A 80 0.86 -1.83 -20.93
N TYR A 81 0.33 -2.99 -20.55
CA TYR A 81 0.13 -4.12 -21.45
C TYR A 81 -0.98 -3.93 -22.47
N LEU A 82 -1.93 -3.01 -22.24
CA LEU A 82 -2.99 -2.70 -23.21
C LEU A 82 -2.55 -1.65 -24.25
N ALA A 83 -1.61 -0.78 -23.89
CA ALA A 83 -1.10 0.26 -24.79
C ALA A 83 0.03 -0.22 -25.71
N ASP A 84 0.62 -1.39 -25.44
CA ASP A 84 1.75 -1.97 -26.19
C ASP A 84 1.31 -3.09 -27.16
N ILE A 85 -0.01 -3.21 -27.40
CA ILE A 85 -0.59 -4.04 -28.47
C ILE A 85 -0.84 -3.11 -29.67
N GLU A 86 0.21 -2.82 -30.44
CA GLU A 86 0.11 -2.34 -31.84
C GLU A 86 0.57 -3.43 -32.80
#